data_AF-A0A9E2PUH2-F1
#
_entry.id   AF-A0A9E2PUH2-F1
#
_cell.length_a   1.000
_cell.length_b   1.000
_cell.length_c   1.000
_cell.angle_alpha   90.00
_cell.angle_beta   90.00
_cell.angle_gamma   90.00
#
_symmetry.space_group_name_H-M   'P 1'
#
loop_
_entity.id
_entity.type
_entity.pdbx_description
1 polymer ?
#
loop_
_entity_poly.entity_id
_entity_poly.type
_entity_poly.pdbx_seq_one_letter_code
_entity_poly.pdbx_strand_id
1 'polypeptide(L)'
;MKKRLLVLSLLCFMSLIFLGAPALAQTVDDGGVDEEVAPTPPPEKTSPPAPPPAPAPQAAWGGRWPWTSERLIRSADLDPLSLGELELMRNEIYARHGWVFRRPDLRNYFESQPWYRPRSDNAYYSNRQVEAELSPIERRNIQIIVSRENALRR
;
A
#
# COMPACT_ATOMS: atom_id res chain seq x y z
N MET A 1 50.31 5.91 11.37
CA MET A 1 50.64 7.15 12.12
C MET A 1 50.33 8.36 11.25
N LYS A 2 49.59 9.35 11.77
CA LYS A 2 49.25 10.72 11.28
C LYS A 2 47.76 11.00 11.58
N LYS A 3 47.43 11.24 12.86
CA LYS A 3 47.34 12.54 13.57
C LYS A 3 45.94 13.16 13.41
N ARG A 4 45.13 12.96 14.47
CA ARG A 4 43.95 13.75 14.82
C ARG A 4 44.40 15.20 14.99
N LEU A 5 43.71 16.16 14.38
CA LEU A 5 43.84 17.56 14.77
C LEU A 5 42.46 18.21 14.86
N LEU A 6 42.30 18.82 16.01
CA LEU A 6 41.14 19.43 16.63
C LEU A 6 41.11 20.89 16.20
N VAL A 7 39.95 21.42 15.82
CA VAL A 7 39.71 22.87 15.82
C VAL A 7 38.39 23.14 16.52
N LEU A 8 38.54 23.80 17.66
CA LEU A 8 37.57 24.31 18.60
C LEU A 8 37.37 25.81 18.28
N SER A 9 36.15 26.31 18.15
CA SER A 9 35.84 27.75 18.18
C SER A 9 34.33 27.92 18.45
N LEU A 10 33.89 28.00 19.71
CA LEU A 10 33.75 29.21 20.53
C LEU A 10 32.70 30.22 19.99
N LEU A 11 31.46 30.02 20.49
CA LEU A 11 30.48 30.99 20.99
C LEU A 11 30.50 32.43 20.44
N CYS A 12 29.40 32.83 19.81
CA CYS A 12 28.94 34.22 19.86
C CYS A 12 27.50 34.25 20.38
N PHE A 13 27.38 34.69 21.63
CA PHE A 13 26.18 34.92 22.41
C PHE A 13 25.93 36.43 22.31
N MET A 14 24.81 36.89 21.76
CA MET A 14 24.24 38.23 21.94
C MET A 14 22.77 38.15 21.50
N SER A 15 21.79 38.12 22.41
CA SER A 15 21.17 39.30 23.05
C SER A 15 20.32 40.11 22.05
N LEU A 16 19.11 40.58 22.29
CA LEU A 16 18.18 40.56 23.42
C LEU A 16 16.84 41.13 22.83
N ILE A 17 15.71 40.55 23.22
CA ILE A 17 14.47 41.22 23.66
C ILE A 17 14.05 42.53 22.92
N PHE A 18 12.91 42.50 22.21
CA PHE A 18 12.06 43.68 22.08
C PHE A 18 10.71 43.43 22.78
N LEU A 19 10.45 44.29 23.76
CA LEU A 19 9.35 44.31 24.71
C LEU A 19 8.18 45.17 24.17
N GLY A 20 6.98 45.01 24.73
CA GLY A 20 5.72 45.67 24.30
C GLY A 20 5.70 47.21 24.44
N ALA A 21 4.60 47.94 24.26
CA ALA A 21 3.17 47.66 24.35
C ALA A 21 2.38 48.84 23.67
N PRO A 22 1.23 49.34 24.18
CA PRO A 22 -0.12 49.17 23.61
C PRO A 22 -0.80 50.48 23.15
N ALA A 23 -1.97 50.39 22.50
CA ALA A 23 -2.91 51.52 22.39
C ALA A 23 -4.39 51.06 22.37
N LEU A 24 -5.11 51.42 23.43
CA LEU A 24 -6.58 51.59 23.54
C LEU A 24 -6.95 52.96 22.90
N ALA A 25 -8.16 53.38 22.51
CA ALA A 25 -9.57 52.99 22.67
C ALA A 25 -10.39 53.84 21.65
N GLN A 26 -11.41 53.28 20.98
CA GLN A 26 -12.88 53.53 21.06
C GLN A 26 -13.51 54.72 20.31
N THR A 27 -14.61 54.44 19.57
CA THR A 27 -16.03 54.91 19.67
C THR A 27 -16.89 54.13 18.64
N VAL A 28 -17.91 53.31 18.98
CA VAL A 28 -19.38 53.60 19.12
C VAL A 28 -19.94 54.27 17.85
N ASP A 29 -20.89 53.75 17.06
CA ASP A 29 -22.32 53.40 17.31
C ASP A 29 -22.92 52.82 15.99
N ASP A 30 -23.68 51.71 16.01
CA ASP A 30 -25.14 51.61 15.73
C ASP A 30 -25.52 51.21 14.30
N GLY A 31 -26.57 50.40 14.17
CA GLY A 31 -27.07 49.89 12.90
C GLY A 31 -27.25 48.37 12.88
N GLY A 32 -28.20 47.88 13.67
CA GLY A 32 -28.80 46.57 13.43
C GLY A 32 -29.52 46.56 12.08
N VAL A 33 -29.25 45.53 11.29
CA VAL A 33 -30.08 45.10 10.16
C VAL A 33 -29.98 43.57 10.11
N ASP A 34 -31.01 42.96 10.68
CA ASP A 34 -31.79 41.89 10.07
C ASP A 34 -31.01 40.73 9.43
N GLU A 35 -30.92 39.66 10.22
CA GLU A 35 -31.05 38.25 9.85
C GLU A 35 -31.48 37.97 8.39
N GLU A 36 -30.53 37.56 7.55
CA GLU A 36 -30.83 36.70 6.40
C GLU A 36 -29.84 35.54 6.38
N VAL A 37 -30.28 34.43 6.98
CA VAL A 37 -29.65 33.12 6.90
C VAL A 37 -29.66 32.68 5.44
N ALA A 38 -28.57 32.93 4.73
CA ALA A 38 -28.35 32.37 3.41
C ALA A 38 -28.42 30.83 3.52
N PRO A 39 -29.31 30.15 2.78
CA PRO A 39 -29.36 28.70 2.80
C PRO A 39 -28.03 28.15 2.28
N THR A 40 -27.45 27.20 3.02
CA THR A 40 -26.35 26.34 2.60
C THR A 40 -26.50 25.97 1.11
N PRO A 41 -25.43 26.08 0.30
CA PRO A 41 -25.48 25.60 -1.07
C PRO A 41 -25.92 24.13 -1.04
N PRO A 42 -26.84 23.71 -1.93
CA PRO A 42 -27.24 22.32 -2.04
C PRO A 42 -25.98 21.46 -2.24
N PRO A 43 -25.92 20.22 -1.71
CA PRO A 43 -24.76 19.37 -1.90
C PRO A 43 -24.49 19.29 -3.40
N GLU A 44 -23.36 19.84 -3.80
CA GLU A 44 -22.82 19.67 -5.13
C GLU A 44 -22.82 18.16 -5.35
N LYS A 45 -23.64 17.69 -6.29
CA LYS A 45 -23.53 16.33 -6.78
C LYS A 45 -22.20 16.29 -7.52
N THR A 46 -21.11 16.17 -6.78
CA THR A 46 -19.84 15.67 -7.26
C THR A 46 -20.13 14.28 -7.77
N SER A 47 -20.44 14.20 -9.06
CA SER A 47 -20.24 12.99 -9.85
C SER A 47 -18.86 12.44 -9.44
N PRO A 48 -18.75 11.16 -9.07
CA PRO A 48 -17.46 10.56 -8.77
C PRO A 48 -16.49 10.88 -9.91
N PRO A 49 -15.19 11.11 -9.63
CA PRO A 49 -14.20 11.16 -10.70
C PRO A 49 -14.40 9.93 -11.56
N ALA A 50 -14.39 10.11 -12.89
CA ALA A 50 -14.49 9.00 -13.83
C ALA A 50 -13.57 7.87 -13.35
N PRO A 51 -14.03 6.60 -13.33
CA PRO A 51 -13.19 5.51 -12.86
C PRO A 51 -11.85 5.56 -13.62
N PRO A 52 -10.72 5.24 -12.95
CA PRO A 52 -9.46 5.06 -13.67
C PRO A 52 -9.72 4.16 -14.90
N PRO A 53 -9.02 4.38 -16.02
CA PRO A 53 -9.26 3.61 -17.25
C PRO A 53 -9.39 2.14 -16.87
N ALA A 54 -10.53 1.54 -17.24
CA ALA A 54 -10.87 0.19 -16.81
C ALA A 54 -9.65 -0.73 -17.03
N PRO A 55 -9.24 -1.53 -16.04
CA PRO A 55 -8.21 -2.53 -16.28
C PRO A 55 -8.66 -3.36 -17.49
N ALA A 56 -7.72 -3.59 -18.44
CA ALA A 56 -7.92 -4.48 -19.58
C ALA A 56 -8.63 -5.77 -19.12
N PRO A 57 -9.49 -6.40 -19.94
CA PRO A 57 -10.46 -7.38 -19.48
C PRO A 57 -9.79 -8.59 -18.79
N GLN A 58 -9.63 -8.48 -17.47
CA GLN A 58 -9.19 -9.54 -16.56
C GLN A 58 -10.41 -10.10 -15.81
N ALA A 59 -11.58 -10.12 -16.45
CA ALA A 59 -12.80 -10.69 -15.88
C ALA A 59 -12.79 -12.23 -16.00
N ALA A 60 -11.89 -12.86 -15.25
CA ALA A 60 -12.00 -14.21 -14.67
C ALA A 60 -10.68 -14.49 -13.94
N TRP A 61 -10.46 -13.83 -12.80
CA TRP A 61 -9.34 -14.16 -11.91
C TRP A 61 -9.57 -15.57 -11.38
N GLY A 62 -9.17 -16.59 -12.14
CA GLY A 62 -9.22 -17.97 -11.70
C GLY A 62 -8.30 -18.19 -10.51
N GLY A 63 -8.36 -19.37 -9.90
CA GLY A 63 -7.59 -19.72 -8.71
C GLY A 63 -8.48 -19.77 -7.48
N ARG A 64 -7.94 -20.30 -6.38
CA ARG A 64 -8.71 -20.58 -5.17
C ARG A 64 -8.85 -19.35 -4.28
N TRP A 65 -7.91 -18.40 -4.38
CA TRP A 65 -7.84 -17.22 -3.53
C TRP A 65 -7.61 -15.92 -4.33
N PRO A 66 -8.48 -15.58 -5.31
CA PRO A 66 -8.33 -14.36 -6.11
C PRO A 66 -8.39 -13.07 -5.29
N TRP A 67 -9.17 -13.08 -4.22
CA TRP A 67 -9.31 -11.95 -3.30
C TRP A 67 -8.01 -11.56 -2.58
N THR A 68 -6.94 -12.39 -2.65
CA THR A 68 -5.63 -12.07 -2.07
C THR A 68 -4.88 -10.96 -2.80
N SER A 69 -5.30 -10.61 -4.03
CA SER A 69 -4.81 -9.42 -4.75
C SER A 69 -5.68 -8.17 -4.52
N GLU A 70 -6.86 -8.31 -3.90
CA GLU A 70 -7.85 -7.24 -3.78
C GLU A 70 -7.95 -6.66 -2.37
N ARG A 71 -7.76 -7.50 -1.32
CA ARG A 71 -7.86 -7.09 0.08
C ARG A 71 -6.78 -7.71 0.95
N LEU A 72 -6.58 -7.14 2.13
CA LEU A 72 -5.71 -7.74 3.15
C LEU A 72 -6.31 -9.03 3.71
N ILE A 73 -5.43 -10.02 3.92
CA ILE A 73 -5.71 -11.28 4.60
C ILE A 73 -5.93 -11.03 6.10
N ARG A 74 -6.96 -11.65 6.66
CA ARG A 74 -7.24 -11.71 8.10
C ARG A 74 -6.83 -13.07 8.64
N SER A 75 -6.53 -13.17 9.94
CA SER A 75 -6.15 -14.45 10.57
C SER A 75 -7.18 -15.56 10.32
N ALA A 76 -8.47 -15.23 10.41
CA ALA A 76 -9.56 -16.16 10.17
C ALA A 76 -9.59 -16.72 8.73
N ASP A 77 -9.05 -16.00 7.74
CA ASP A 77 -8.95 -16.51 6.37
C ASP A 77 -7.90 -17.65 6.26
N LEU A 78 -6.92 -17.68 7.18
CA LEU A 78 -5.80 -18.63 7.18
C LEU A 78 -5.97 -19.79 8.16
N ASP A 79 -6.78 -19.61 9.20
CA ASP A 79 -6.98 -20.61 10.24
C ASP A 79 -7.42 -22.00 9.74
N PRO A 80 -8.32 -22.13 8.73
CA PRO A 80 -8.72 -23.44 8.24
C PRO A 80 -7.72 -24.08 7.26
N LEU A 81 -6.66 -23.37 6.86
CA LEU A 81 -5.75 -23.81 5.80
C LEU A 81 -4.59 -24.64 6.34
N SER A 82 -4.32 -25.74 5.67
CA SER A 82 -3.11 -26.55 5.90
C SER A 82 -1.84 -25.83 5.43
N LEU A 83 -0.67 -26.32 5.88
CA LEU A 83 0.62 -25.77 5.45
C LEU A 83 0.78 -25.79 3.91
N GLY A 84 0.32 -26.86 3.26
CA GLY A 84 0.36 -26.98 1.79
C GLY A 84 -0.58 -25.99 1.11
N GLU A 85 -1.76 -25.73 1.67
CA GLU A 85 -2.68 -24.74 1.14
C GLU A 85 -2.18 -23.30 1.31
N LEU A 86 -1.53 -22.99 2.42
CA LEU A 86 -0.87 -21.69 2.60
C LEU A 86 0.24 -21.49 1.56
N GLU A 87 1.02 -22.54 1.28
CA GLU A 87 2.04 -22.48 0.24
C GLU A 87 1.42 -22.26 -1.14
N LEU A 88 0.34 -22.97 -1.48
CA LEU A 88 -0.39 -22.75 -2.73
C LEU A 88 -0.97 -21.34 -2.80
N MET A 89 -1.55 -20.82 -1.71
CA MET A 89 -2.09 -19.46 -1.64
C MET A 89 -1.03 -18.40 -1.90
N ARG A 90 0.14 -18.53 -1.25
CA ARG A 90 1.26 -17.62 -1.49
C ARG A 90 1.73 -17.69 -2.94
N ASN A 91 1.87 -18.90 -3.48
CA ASN A 91 2.34 -19.11 -4.85
C ASN A 91 1.29 -18.66 -5.90
N GLU A 92 0.00 -18.70 -5.57
CA GLU A 92 -1.06 -18.22 -6.45
C GLU A 92 -0.92 -16.72 -6.74
N ILE A 93 -0.53 -15.93 -5.74
CA ILE A 93 -0.22 -14.50 -5.92
C ILE A 93 0.88 -14.35 -7.00
N TYR A 94 2.00 -15.05 -6.87
CA TYR A 94 3.07 -15.01 -7.88
C TYR A 94 2.62 -15.53 -9.25
N ALA A 95 1.81 -16.59 -9.28
CA ALA A 95 1.32 -17.22 -10.51
C ALA A 95 0.43 -16.27 -11.34
N ARG A 96 -0.34 -15.40 -10.70
CA ARG A 96 -1.16 -14.36 -11.38
C ARG A 96 -0.32 -13.39 -12.19
N HIS A 97 0.93 -13.16 -11.78
CA HIS A 97 1.89 -12.30 -12.46
C HIS A 97 2.82 -13.06 -13.42
N GLY A 98 2.53 -14.34 -13.67
CA GLY A 98 3.27 -15.18 -14.62
C GLY A 98 4.59 -15.74 -14.10
N TRP A 99 4.73 -15.91 -12.78
CA TRP A 99 5.89 -16.56 -12.16
C TRP A 99 6.18 -17.93 -12.75
N VAL A 100 7.45 -18.22 -13.06
CA VAL A 100 7.86 -19.52 -13.62
C VAL A 100 8.32 -20.44 -12.48
N PHE A 101 7.55 -21.50 -12.21
CA PHE A 101 7.84 -22.47 -11.15
C PHE A 101 8.88 -23.52 -11.58
N ARG A 102 9.97 -23.62 -10.81
CA ARG A 102 11.00 -24.65 -11.00
C ARG A 102 10.69 -25.95 -10.25
N ARG A 103 10.02 -25.86 -9.11
CA ARG A 103 9.66 -27.02 -8.28
C ARG A 103 8.57 -27.84 -8.99
N PRO A 104 8.77 -29.15 -9.25
CA PRO A 104 7.85 -29.93 -10.10
C PRO A 104 6.41 -29.96 -9.61
N ASP A 105 6.20 -30.07 -8.30
CA ASP A 105 4.89 -30.07 -7.66
C ASP A 105 4.10 -28.76 -7.93
N LEU A 106 4.73 -27.61 -7.71
CA LEU A 106 4.11 -26.30 -7.96
C LEU A 106 3.91 -26.05 -9.44
N ARG A 107 4.89 -26.41 -10.27
CA ARG A 107 4.78 -26.30 -11.73
C ARG A 107 3.59 -27.10 -12.25
N ASN A 108 3.51 -28.39 -11.92
CA ASN A 108 2.43 -29.26 -12.35
C ASN A 108 1.07 -28.75 -11.85
N TYR A 109 1.01 -28.26 -10.60
CA TYR A 109 -0.21 -27.67 -10.05
C TYR A 109 -0.66 -26.45 -10.85
N PHE A 110 0.21 -25.45 -11.05
CA PHE A 110 -0.17 -24.21 -11.73
C PHE A 110 -0.35 -24.38 -13.24
N GLU A 111 0.43 -25.23 -13.90
CA GLU A 111 0.23 -25.57 -15.33
C GLU A 111 -1.12 -26.25 -15.60
N SER A 112 -1.68 -26.95 -14.60
CA SER A 112 -3.05 -27.49 -14.70
C SER A 112 -4.15 -26.44 -14.57
N GLN A 113 -3.81 -25.21 -14.17
CA GLN A 113 -4.79 -24.14 -13.97
C GLN A 113 -5.10 -23.41 -15.28
N PRO A 114 -6.38 -23.31 -15.69
CA PRO A 114 -6.75 -22.73 -16.98
C PRO A 114 -6.41 -21.23 -17.10
N TRP A 115 -6.29 -20.53 -15.96
CA TRP A 115 -5.99 -19.11 -15.87
C TRP A 115 -4.49 -18.79 -15.81
N TYR A 116 -3.64 -19.77 -15.51
CA TYR A 116 -2.20 -19.52 -15.32
C TYR A 116 -1.48 -19.40 -16.67
N ARG A 117 -0.65 -18.35 -16.79
CA ARG A 117 0.13 -18.05 -18.00
C ARG A 117 1.57 -17.73 -17.58
N PRO A 118 2.50 -18.71 -17.59
CA PRO A 118 3.90 -18.46 -17.25
C PRO A 118 4.54 -17.54 -18.29
N ARG A 119 5.36 -16.58 -17.86
CA ARG A 119 6.14 -15.70 -18.75
C ARG A 119 7.51 -16.31 -19.10
N SER A 120 7.55 -17.60 -19.43
CA SER A 120 8.79 -18.37 -19.67
C SER A 120 9.44 -18.14 -21.03
N ASP A 121 8.70 -17.59 -21.98
CA ASP A 121 9.11 -17.31 -23.36
C ASP A 121 9.88 -15.99 -23.51
N ASN A 122 9.79 -15.10 -22.52
CA ASN A 122 10.48 -13.82 -22.54
C ASN A 122 11.83 -13.90 -21.83
N ALA A 123 12.92 -13.93 -22.60
CA ALA A 123 14.29 -13.99 -22.09
C ALA A 123 14.68 -12.82 -21.17
N TYR A 124 13.99 -11.68 -21.27
CA TYR A 124 14.21 -10.50 -20.43
C TYR A 124 13.30 -10.46 -19.19
N TYR A 125 12.38 -11.41 -19.07
CA TYR A 125 11.41 -11.46 -17.99
C TYR A 125 11.74 -12.61 -17.04
N SER A 126 12.07 -12.27 -15.79
CA SER A 126 12.39 -13.24 -14.74
C SER A 126 11.44 -13.10 -13.57
N ASN A 127 11.50 -14.05 -12.65
CA ASN A 127 10.77 -13.99 -11.39
C ASN A 127 11.09 -12.70 -10.57
N ARG A 128 12.25 -12.07 -10.79
CA ARG A 128 12.57 -10.76 -10.17
C ARG A 128 11.65 -9.65 -10.67
N GLN A 129 11.30 -9.63 -11.96
CA GLN A 129 10.34 -8.65 -12.50
C GLN A 129 8.95 -8.90 -11.91
N VAL A 130 8.54 -10.16 -11.76
CA VAL A 130 7.28 -10.50 -11.08
C VAL A 130 7.23 -9.92 -9.66
N GLU A 131 8.30 -10.08 -8.87
CA GLU A 131 8.37 -9.52 -7.51
C GLU A 131 8.23 -7.99 -7.51
N ALA A 132 8.81 -7.32 -8.50
CA ALA A 132 8.73 -5.87 -8.64
C ALA A 132 7.32 -5.39 -9.00
N GLU A 133 6.58 -6.18 -9.78
CA GLU A 133 5.21 -5.89 -10.22
C GLU A 133 4.14 -6.14 -9.13
N LEU A 134 4.45 -6.92 -8.09
CA LEU A 134 3.52 -7.16 -6.98
C LEU A 134 3.04 -5.85 -6.37
N SER A 135 1.72 -5.74 -6.19
CA SER A 135 1.09 -4.63 -5.50
C SER A 135 1.49 -4.57 -4.01
N PRO A 136 1.35 -3.41 -3.34
CA PRO A 136 1.58 -3.32 -1.90
C PRO A 136 0.73 -4.29 -1.07
N ILE A 137 -0.53 -4.52 -1.47
CA ILE A 137 -1.45 -5.45 -0.80
C ILE A 137 -0.93 -6.89 -0.92
N GLU A 138 -0.54 -7.32 -2.12
CA GLU A 138 -0.01 -8.65 -2.38
C GLU A 138 1.28 -8.92 -1.59
N ARG A 139 2.23 -7.98 -1.59
CA ARG A 139 3.46 -8.10 -0.79
C ARG A 139 3.13 -8.24 0.69
N ARG A 140 2.17 -7.47 1.19
CA ARG A 140 1.75 -7.56 2.59
C ARG A 140 1.11 -8.91 2.90
N ASN A 141 0.24 -9.40 2.02
CA ASN A 141 -0.42 -10.70 2.16
C ASN A 141 0.57 -11.86 2.12
N ILE A 142 1.57 -11.83 1.24
CA ILE A 142 2.66 -12.82 1.20
C ILE A 142 3.37 -12.88 2.57
N GLN A 143 3.68 -11.74 3.19
CA GLN A 143 4.32 -11.71 4.52
C GLN A 143 3.43 -12.36 5.59
N ILE A 144 2.12 -12.08 5.57
CA ILE A 144 1.16 -12.66 6.52
C ILE A 144 1.11 -14.18 6.35
N ILE A 145 1.01 -14.68 5.11
CA ILE A 145 0.99 -16.11 4.82
C ILE A 145 2.29 -16.78 5.28
N VAL A 146 3.45 -16.22 4.94
CA VAL A 146 4.76 -16.74 5.37
C VAL A 146 4.87 -16.80 6.90
N SER A 147 4.38 -15.77 7.59
CA SER A 147 4.34 -15.76 9.06
C SER A 147 3.50 -16.91 9.62
N ARG A 148 2.34 -17.19 9.01
CA ARG A 148 1.48 -18.31 9.41
C ARG A 148 2.13 -19.66 9.11
N GLU A 149 2.73 -19.83 7.94
CA GLU A 149 3.46 -21.07 7.60
C GLU A 149 4.57 -21.36 8.62
N ASN A 150 5.36 -20.34 8.99
CA ASN A 150 6.43 -20.49 9.98
C ASN A 150 5.88 -20.80 11.38
N ALA A 151 4.66 -20.37 11.71
CA ALA A 151 4.00 -20.78 12.96
C ALA A 151 3.59 -22.25 12.95
N LEU A 152 3.18 -22.81 11.81
CA LEU A 152 2.77 -24.21 11.68
C LEU A 152 3.94 -25.20 11.52
N ARG A 153 5.14 -24.72 11.16
CA ARG A 153 6.36 -25.55 11.02
C ARG A 153 7.14 -25.73 12.33
N ARG A 154 6.77 -25.01 13.39
CA ARG A 154 7.43 -25.05 14.70
C ARG A 154 6.81 -26.13 15.57
#